data_AF-A0A699WXQ9-F1
#
_entry.id   AF-A0A699WXQ9-F1
#
_cell.length_a   1.000
_cell.length_b   1.000
_cell.length_c   1.000
_cell.angle_alpha   90.00
_cell.angle_beta   90.00
_cell.angle_gamma   90.00
#
_symmetry.space_group_name_H-M   'P 1'
#
loop_
_entity.id
_entity.type
_entity.pdbx_description
1 polymer ?
#
loop_
_entity_poly.entity_id
_entity_poly.type
_entity_poly.pdbx_seq_one_letter_code
_entity_poly.pdbx_strand_id
1 'polypeptide(L)'
;ASVSADVDLFDLLCHVAYNRPPLTRRERANNVRKRDYFTKFGPQARRILEALVDKYADEGLENLEDIKVLQVLPLSRLGSPLEIVSEFGGKVKYLKAVQELENELYKTA
;
A
#
# COMPACT_ATOMS: atom_id res chain seq x y z
N ALA A 1 -17.51 -18.13 -9.46
CA ALA A 1 -16.07 -17.90 -9.28
C ALA A 1 -15.82 -16.40 -9.45
N SER A 2 -15.64 -15.70 -8.34
CA SER A 2 -15.49 -14.25 -8.27
C SER A 2 -14.07 -13.84 -8.65
N VAL A 3 -13.73 -13.95 -9.94
CA VAL A 3 -12.43 -13.49 -10.48
C VAL A 3 -12.34 -11.95 -10.47
N SER A 4 -13.48 -11.26 -10.39
CA SER A 4 -13.59 -9.80 -10.55
C SER A 4 -13.29 -8.98 -9.29
N ALA A 5 -13.37 -9.55 -8.08
CA ALA A 5 -13.25 -8.77 -6.83
C ALA A 5 -11.79 -8.57 -6.39
N ASP A 6 -10.86 -9.40 -6.85
CA ASP A 6 -9.46 -9.37 -6.45
C ASP A 6 -8.59 -8.49 -7.36
N VAL A 7 -9.10 -8.13 -8.54
CA VAL A 7 -8.42 -7.31 -9.54
C VAL A 7 -8.77 -5.84 -9.33
N ASP A 8 -7.75 -4.99 -9.34
CA ASP A 8 -7.93 -3.54 -9.18
C ASP A 8 -8.47 -2.90 -10.48
N LEU A 9 -9.21 -1.78 -10.35
CA LEU A 9 -9.73 -1.04 -11.51
C LEU A 9 -8.60 -0.60 -12.46
N PHE A 10 -7.43 -0.24 -11.92
CA PHE A 10 -6.26 0.09 -12.72
C PHE A 10 -5.82 -1.07 -13.62
N ASP A 11 -5.83 -2.29 -13.10
CA ASP A 11 -5.47 -3.50 -13.86
C ASP A 11 -6.49 -3.82 -14.94
N LEU A 12 -7.78 -3.62 -14.66
CA LEU A 12 -8.84 -3.75 -15.66
C LEU A 12 -8.66 -2.74 -16.79
N LEU A 13 -8.37 -1.48 -16.46
CA LEU A 13 -8.08 -0.44 -17.45
C LEU A 13 -6.85 -0.79 -18.28
N CYS A 14 -5.77 -1.26 -17.65
CA CYS A 14 -4.57 -1.71 -18.35
C CYS A 14 -4.85 -2.92 -19.26
N HIS A 15 -5.69 -3.86 -18.82
CA HIS A 15 -6.10 -5.01 -19.62
C HIS A 15 -6.87 -4.58 -20.86
N VAL A 16 -7.86 -3.70 -20.70
CA VAL A 16 -8.67 -3.20 -21.83
C VAL A 16 -7.85 -2.34 -22.80
N ALA A 17 -7.00 -1.44 -22.27
CA ALA A 17 -6.24 -0.51 -23.10
C ALA A 17 -5.04 -1.16 -23.81
N TYR A 18 -4.39 -2.15 -23.17
CA TYR A 18 -3.11 -2.69 -23.63
C TYR A 18 -3.09 -4.22 -23.79
N ASN A 19 -4.24 -4.89 -23.63
CA ASN A 19 -4.37 -6.35 -23.71
C ASN A 19 -3.41 -7.10 -22.77
N ARG A 20 -3.06 -6.50 -21.63
CA ARG A 20 -2.16 -7.06 -20.61
C ARG A 20 -2.96 -7.92 -19.64
N PRO A 21 -2.44 -9.08 -19.17
CA PRO A 21 -3.12 -9.82 -18.12
C PRO A 21 -3.24 -8.94 -16.87
N PRO A 22 -4.44 -8.78 -16.29
CA PRO A 22 -4.61 -7.97 -15.10
C PRO A 22 -3.95 -8.62 -13.90
N LEU A 23 -3.30 -7.83 -13.04
CA LEU A 23 -2.80 -8.31 -11.76
C LEU A 23 -3.90 -8.20 -10.69
N THR A 24 -3.89 -9.13 -9.74
CA THR A 24 -4.64 -9.02 -8.50
C THR A 24 -3.96 -8.05 -7.54
N ARG A 25 -4.72 -7.48 -6.60
CA ARG A 25 -4.18 -6.63 -5.52
C ARG A 25 -3.08 -7.34 -4.72
N ARG A 26 -3.24 -8.64 -4.47
CA ARG A 26 -2.22 -9.48 -3.82
C ARG A 26 -0.94 -9.63 -4.64
N GLU A 27 -1.05 -9.79 -5.95
CA GLU A 27 0.13 -9.83 -6.82
C GLU A 27 0.87 -8.50 -6.82
N ARG A 28 0.16 -7.37 -6.83
CA ARG A 28 0.78 -6.03 -6.68
C ARG A 28 1.48 -5.86 -5.34
N ALA A 29 0.81 -6.23 -4.26
CA ALA A 29 1.39 -6.23 -2.91
C ALA A 29 2.68 -7.07 -2.84
N ASN A 30 2.70 -8.23 -3.46
CA ASN A 30 3.89 -9.09 -3.51
C ASN A 30 5.00 -8.50 -4.39
N ASN A 31 4.64 -7.84 -5.48
CA ASN A 31 5.62 -7.18 -6.36
C ASN A 31 6.29 -5.99 -5.69
N VAL A 32 5.54 -5.16 -4.95
CA VAL A 32 6.13 -4.00 -4.25
C VAL A 32 7.08 -4.45 -3.14
N ARG A 33 6.74 -5.52 -2.39
CA ARG A 33 7.59 -6.07 -1.31
C ARG A 33 8.96 -6.55 -1.77
N LYS A 34 9.08 -6.96 -3.03
CA LYS A 34 10.35 -7.41 -3.63
C LYS A 34 11.25 -6.23 -4.03
N ARG A 35 10.77 -4.99 -3.93
CA ARG A 35 11.54 -3.80 -4.30
C ARG A 35 12.28 -3.24 -3.10
N ASP A 36 13.37 -2.53 -3.40
CA ASP A 36 14.21 -1.89 -2.38
C ASP A 36 13.57 -0.67 -1.72
N TYR A 37 12.30 -0.34 -2.01
CA TYR A 37 11.61 0.82 -1.44
C TYR A 37 11.63 0.85 0.09
N PHE A 38 11.39 -0.30 0.72
CA PHE A 38 11.32 -0.44 2.18
C PHE A 38 12.67 -0.29 2.88
N THR A 39 13.79 -0.40 2.15
CA THR A 39 15.14 -0.29 2.73
C THR A 39 15.50 1.12 3.18
N LYS A 40 14.74 2.13 2.71
CA LYS A 40 14.90 3.54 3.07
C LYS A 40 14.38 3.89 4.47
N PHE A 41 13.64 2.97 5.10
CA PHE A 41 12.91 3.21 6.34
C PHE A 41 13.47 2.36 7.48
N GLY A 42 13.36 2.87 8.71
CA GLY A 42 13.69 2.12 9.92
C GLY A 42 12.76 0.93 10.14
N PRO A 43 13.09 0.00 11.06
CA PRO A 43 12.33 -1.23 11.29
C PRO A 43 10.85 -1.00 11.58
N GLN A 44 10.51 0.06 12.34
CA GLN A 44 9.13 0.36 12.70
C GLN A 44 8.35 0.95 11.52
N ALA A 45 8.87 1.98 10.87
CA ALA A 45 8.30 2.56 9.66
C ALA A 45 8.11 1.50 8.54
N ARG A 46 9.05 0.57 8.39
CA ARG A 46 8.92 -0.56 7.46
C ARG A 46 7.73 -1.46 7.80
N ARG A 47 7.54 -1.86 9.06
CA ARG A 47 6.37 -2.66 9.48
C ARG A 47 5.05 -1.94 9.21
N ILE A 48 5.02 -0.62 9.41
CA ILE A 48 3.84 0.20 9.11
C ILE A 48 3.53 0.16 7.61
N LEU A 49 4.54 0.36 6.75
CA LEU A 49 4.37 0.27 5.29
C LEU A 49 3.96 -1.14 4.85
N GLU A 50 4.53 -2.19 5.44
CA GLU A 50 4.15 -3.58 5.16
C GLU A 50 2.68 -3.85 5.52
N ALA A 51 2.22 -3.35 6.67
CA ALA A 51 0.82 -3.45 7.09
C ALA A 51 -0.14 -2.65 6.19
N LEU A 52 0.29 -1.49 5.68
CA LEU A 52 -0.47 -0.74 4.67
C LEU A 52 -0.61 -1.53 3.37
N VAL A 53 0.45 -2.23 2.93
CA VAL A 53 0.42 -3.11 1.76
C VAL A 53 -0.50 -4.31 1.97
N ASP A 54 -0.50 -4.92 3.16
CA ASP A 54 -1.45 -5.99 3.49
C ASP A 54 -2.89 -5.49 3.43
N LYS A 55 -3.15 -4.32 4.01
CA LYS A 55 -4.50 -3.71 3.97
C LYS A 55 -4.95 -3.44 2.54
N TYR A 56 -4.07 -2.93 1.68
CA TYR A 56 -4.36 -2.77 0.26
C TYR A 56 -4.71 -4.10 -0.42
N ALA A 57 -3.95 -5.15 -0.13
CA ALA A 57 -4.16 -6.47 -0.72
C ALA A 57 -5.55 -7.05 -0.42
N ASP A 58 -6.08 -6.79 0.78
CA ASP A 58 -7.38 -7.31 1.22
C ASP A 58 -8.55 -6.35 0.93
N GLU A 59 -8.39 -5.05 1.20
CA GLU A 59 -9.49 -4.05 1.16
C GLU A 59 -9.39 -3.02 0.02
N GLY A 60 -8.24 -2.94 -0.67
CA GLY A 60 -8.04 -1.99 -1.77
C GLY A 60 -7.56 -0.62 -1.29
N LEU A 61 -7.55 0.36 -2.19
CA LEU A 61 -6.93 1.67 -1.96
C LEU A 61 -7.72 2.63 -1.08
N GLU A 62 -9.01 2.36 -0.80
CA GLU A 62 -9.98 3.40 -0.43
C GLU A 62 -9.66 4.20 0.85
N ASN A 63 -8.57 3.89 1.57
CA ASN A 63 -8.17 4.60 2.77
C ASN A 63 -6.64 4.74 3.00
N LEU A 64 -5.75 4.44 2.04
CA LEU A 64 -4.30 4.45 2.36
C LEU A 64 -3.77 5.84 2.74
N GLU A 65 -4.26 6.90 2.11
CA GLU A 65 -3.83 8.29 2.36
C GLU A 65 -4.54 8.94 3.57
N ASP A 66 -5.65 8.36 4.05
CA ASP A 66 -6.34 8.86 5.23
C ASP A 66 -5.61 8.40 6.50
N ILE A 67 -5.23 9.34 7.36
CA ILE A 67 -4.62 9.07 8.67
C ILE A 67 -5.51 8.16 9.54
N LYS A 68 -6.84 8.16 9.33
CA LYS A 68 -7.75 7.24 10.02
C LYS A 68 -7.42 5.77 9.78
N VAL A 69 -6.73 5.44 8.69
CA VAL A 69 -6.23 4.08 8.42
C VAL A 69 -5.32 3.58 9.55
N LEU A 70 -4.63 4.49 10.24
CA LEU A 70 -3.75 4.14 11.35
C LEU A 70 -4.52 3.70 12.61
N GLN A 71 -5.83 3.95 12.66
CA GLN A 71 -6.70 3.57 13.77
C GLN A 71 -7.33 2.17 13.57
N VAL A 72 -7.21 1.59 12.38
CA VAL A 72 -7.76 0.26 12.09
C VAL A 72 -6.73 -0.85 12.34
N LEU A 73 -7.21 -2.07 12.57
CA LEU A 73 -6.32 -3.23 12.64
C LEU A 73 -5.73 -3.54 11.25
N PRO A 74 -4.47 -4.04 11.17
CA PRO A 74 -3.53 -4.26 12.26
C PRO A 74 -2.70 -3.02 12.65
N LEU A 75 -2.85 -1.89 11.94
CA LEU A 75 -2.04 -0.67 12.13
C LEU A 75 -2.16 -0.09 13.54
N SER A 76 -3.35 -0.13 14.15
CA SER A 76 -3.56 0.34 15.52
C SER A 76 -2.79 -0.45 16.59
N ARG A 77 -2.23 -1.62 16.26
CA ARG A 77 -1.32 -2.38 17.15
C ARG A 77 0.14 -1.91 17.05
N LEU A 78 0.48 -1.13 16.03
CA LEU A 78 1.84 -0.64 15.80
C LEU A 78 2.11 0.68 16.53
N GLY A 79 1.08 1.34 17.04
CA GLY A 79 1.16 2.58 17.82
C GLY A 79 -0.07 3.45 17.62
N SER A 80 -0.10 4.57 18.34
CA SER A 80 -1.07 5.64 18.07
C SER A 80 -0.76 6.32 16.72
N PRO A 81 -1.74 6.97 16.07
CA PRO A 81 -1.50 7.70 14.82
C PRO A 81 -0.37 8.74 14.91
N LEU A 82 -0.20 9.38 16.07
CA LEU A 82 0.87 10.36 16.29
C LEU A 82 2.25 9.70 16.36
N GLU A 83 2.39 8.56 17.04
CA GLU A 83 3.64 7.80 17.11
C GLU A 83 4.02 7.28 15.72
N ILE A 84 3.05 6.68 15.01
CA ILE A 84 3.25 6.19 13.64
C ILE A 84 3.73 7.32 12.73
N VAL A 85 3.07 8.47 12.73
CA VAL A 85 3.47 9.61 11.90
C VAL A 85 4.86 10.14 12.29
N SER A 86 5.22 10.06 13.57
CA SER A 86 6.53 10.50 14.06
C SER A 86 7.68 9.61 13.57
N GLU A 87 7.44 8.32 13.33
CA GLU A 87 8.43 7.39 12.74
C GLU A 87 8.90 7.84 11.34
N PHE A 88 8.06 8.57 10.59
CA PHE A 88 8.41 9.11 9.29
C PHE A 88 9.04 10.50 9.39
N GLY A 89 9.13 11.09 10.59
CA GLY A 89 9.58 12.45 10.82
C GLY A 89 8.50 13.52 10.61
N GLY A 90 7.22 13.14 10.81
CA GLY A 90 6.07 14.05 10.81
C GLY A 90 5.08 13.82 9.65
N LYS A 91 3.91 14.47 9.75
CA LYS A 91 2.75 14.24 8.87
C LYS A 91 3.08 14.37 7.38
N VAL A 92 3.84 15.40 7.01
CA VAL A 92 4.21 15.65 5.60
C VAL A 92 5.05 14.49 5.05
N LYS A 93 6.00 13.97 5.82
CA LYS A 93 6.86 12.86 5.41
C LYS A 93 6.11 11.53 5.39
N TYR A 94 5.19 11.31 6.34
CA TYR A 94 4.28 10.17 6.31
C TYR A 94 3.44 10.16 5.03
N LEU A 95 2.74 11.25 4.71
CA LEU A 95 1.92 11.35 3.50
C LEU A 95 2.75 11.13 2.23
N LYS A 96 3.96 11.70 2.19
CA LYS A 96 4.89 11.47 1.08
C LYS A 96 5.28 9.99 0.96
N ALA A 97 5.56 9.31 2.06
CA ALA A 97 5.91 7.88 2.05
C ALA A 97 4.73 7.01 1.59
N VAL A 98 3.50 7.35 2.00
CA VAL A 98 2.29 6.66 1.52
C VAL A 98 2.08 6.88 0.02
N GLN A 99 2.22 8.11 -0.46
CA GLN A 99 2.10 8.41 -1.89
C GLN A 99 3.16 7.70 -2.72
N GLU A 100 4.40 7.65 -2.24
CA GLU A 100 5.48 6.91 -2.89
C GLU A 100 5.20 5.39 -2.88
N LEU A 101 4.66 4.85 -1.79
CA LEU A 101 4.24 3.46 -1.71
C LEU A 101 3.14 3.14 -2.73
N GLU A 102 2.15 4.00 -2.88
CA GLU A 102 1.10 3.87 -3.89
C GLU A 102 1.68 3.88 -5.31
N ASN A 103 2.58 4.82 -5.60
CA ASN A 103 3.28 4.85 -6.88
C ASN A 103 4.05 3.55 -7.14
N GLU A 104 4.70 3.01 -6.11
CA GLU A 104 5.39 1.72 -6.21
C GLU A 104 4.41 0.54 -6.39
N LEU A 105 3.21 0.57 -5.80
CA LEU A 105 2.16 -0.44 -6.06
C LEU A 105 1.70 -0.42 -7.53
N TYR A 106 1.62 0.75 -8.16
CA TYR A 106 1.12 0.88 -9.54
C TYR A 106 2.16 0.84 -10.63
N LYS A 107 3.43 1.11 -10.31
CA LYS A 107 4.52 1.06 -11.27
C LYS A 107 4.58 -0.31 -11.95
N THR A 108 4.37 -0.29 -13.26
CA THR A 108 4.47 -1.48 -14.11
C THR A 108 5.90 -2.01 -14.05
N ALA A 109 6.04 -3.29 -13.71
CA ALA A 109 7.29 -4.03 -13.90
C ALA A 109 7.59 -4.20 -15.40
#